data_AF-A0A1T5FP40-F1
#
_entry.id   AF-A0A1T5FP40-F1
#
_cell.length_a   1.000
_cell.length_b   1.000
_cell.length_c   1.000
_cell.angle_alpha   90.00
_cell.angle_beta   90.00
_cell.angle_gamma   90.00
#
_symmetry.space_group_name_H-M   'P 1'
#
loop_
_entity.id
_entity.type
_entity.pdbx_description
1 polymer ?
#
loop_
_entity_poly.entity_id
_entity_poly.type
_entity_poly.pdbx_seq_one_letter_code
_entity_poly.pdbx_strand_id
1 'polypeptide(L)'
;MNNRLRLFITLFIFICCTATFAQQKVRDNTIPGSVLPNKDALLELESNNKGLLFTRVQLRRADDAAPLSQHRLGMMVYNTATINDVVPGIYYNNGSRWVLVAAIDDIKPINYDSVRYELTFVDGNDKTQVINLEDAVKALETVTALGYNPATHVLDYIDEDGVAHTFDLNVGELAYNDTNNTLTYTDQENTPVTIPLNNTSLSYDPVSGVLAYVNTLGVLEEFDFSDIVDRLETVTTLSYDADTHQLTYIDENKVTHTFSLDAGRLAYDKATNTLTYTAEDGTESPWALNNTTNVSLAVADGKLVLTDSDG
;
A
#
# COMPACT_ATOMS: atom_id res chain seq x y z
N MET A 1 -38.37 -64.37 -98.72
CA MET A 1 -37.57 -63.43 -97.92
C MET A 1 -36.30 -64.13 -97.47
N ASN A 2 -35.11 -63.70 -97.91
CA ASN A 2 -33.85 -64.38 -97.58
C ASN A 2 -33.62 -64.42 -96.07
N ASN A 3 -33.02 -65.51 -95.56
CA ASN A 3 -32.79 -65.70 -94.12
C ASN A 3 -32.00 -64.54 -93.47
N ARG A 4 -31.13 -63.87 -94.25
CA ARG A 4 -30.42 -62.66 -93.81
C ARG A 4 -31.34 -61.46 -93.59
N LEU A 5 -32.38 -61.30 -94.42
CA LEU A 5 -33.36 -60.23 -94.30
C LEU A 5 -34.31 -60.47 -93.11
N ARG A 6 -34.69 -61.73 -92.85
CA ARG A 6 -35.45 -62.12 -91.64
C ARG A 6 -34.66 -61.83 -90.37
N LEU A 7 -33.39 -62.23 -90.32
CA LEU A 7 -32.51 -61.96 -89.17
C LEU A 7 -32.34 -60.46 -88.93
N PHE A 8 -32.14 -59.68 -90.00
CA PHE A 8 -32.02 -58.22 -89.90
C PHE A 8 -33.30 -57.57 -89.33
N ILE A 9 -34.47 -57.98 -89.81
CA ILE A 9 -35.75 -57.47 -89.32
C ILE A 9 -35.98 -57.86 -87.86
N THR A 10 -35.59 -59.08 -87.47
CA THR A 10 -35.77 -59.55 -86.08
C THR A 10 -34.82 -58.82 -85.12
N LEU A 11 -33.57 -58.58 -85.53
CA LEU A 11 -32.60 -57.81 -84.76
C LEU A 11 -33.02 -56.33 -84.65
N PHE A 12 -33.55 -55.75 -85.72
CA PHE A 12 -34.05 -54.37 -85.74
C PHE A 12 -35.26 -54.18 -84.80
N ILE A 13 -36.21 -55.13 -84.81
CA ILE A 13 -37.37 -55.10 -83.91
C ILE A 13 -36.94 -55.29 -82.45
N PHE A 14 -35.96 -56.17 -82.16
CA PHE A 14 -35.45 -56.39 -80.80
C PHE A 14 -34.73 -55.16 -80.24
N ILE A 15 -34.01 -54.40 -81.08
CA ILE A 15 -33.35 -53.14 -80.71
C ILE A 15 -34.37 -52.02 -80.43
N CYS A 16 -35.50 -51.99 -81.14
CA CYS A 16 -36.58 -51.02 -80.91
C CYS A 16 -37.40 -51.25 -79.62
N CYS A 17 -37.24 -52.38 -78.93
CA CYS A 17 -37.98 -52.69 -77.69
C CYS A 17 -37.24 -52.35 -76.39
N THR A 18 -36.15 -51.57 -76.44
CA THR A 18 -35.48 -51.12 -75.22
C THR A 18 -36.31 -50.05 -74.50
N ALA A 19 -36.50 -50.20 -73.19
CA ALA A 19 -37.23 -49.25 -72.37
C ALA A 19 -36.47 -47.92 -72.31
N THR A 20 -37.03 -46.86 -72.88
CA THR A 20 -36.52 -45.50 -72.74
C THR A 20 -37.05 -44.89 -71.44
N PHE A 21 -36.16 -44.52 -70.53
CA PHE A 21 -36.51 -43.71 -69.36
C PHE A 21 -36.43 -42.23 -69.78
N ALA A 22 -37.57 -41.61 -70.02
CA ALA A 22 -37.65 -40.17 -70.29
C ALA A 22 -37.90 -39.41 -68.98
N GLN A 23 -37.05 -38.42 -68.67
CA GLN A 23 -37.36 -37.41 -67.65
C GLN A 23 -38.51 -36.54 -68.16
N GLN A 24 -39.46 -36.19 -67.28
CA GLN A 24 -40.66 -35.42 -67.66
C GLN A 24 -40.58 -33.99 -67.11
N LYS A 25 -40.43 -33.03 -68.03
CA LYS A 25 -40.73 -31.62 -67.79
C LYS A 25 -42.16 -31.36 -68.24
N VAL A 26 -43.04 -30.95 -67.32
CA VAL A 26 -44.42 -30.57 -67.62
C VAL A 26 -44.44 -29.07 -67.85
N ARG A 27 -44.71 -28.65 -69.09
CA ARG A 27 -44.72 -27.24 -69.50
C ARG A 27 -45.95 -26.89 -70.33
N ASP A 28 -46.35 -25.63 -70.29
CA ASP A 28 -47.46 -25.07 -71.09
C ASP A 28 -47.01 -24.14 -72.22
N ASN A 29 -45.70 -24.10 -72.48
CA ASN A 29 -45.06 -23.33 -73.54
C ASN A 29 -45.15 -21.80 -73.38
N THR A 30 -45.44 -21.30 -72.17
CA THR A 30 -45.45 -19.85 -71.87
C THR A 30 -44.04 -19.26 -71.67
N ILE A 31 -43.01 -20.10 -71.55
CA ILE A 31 -41.60 -19.71 -71.43
C ILE A 31 -40.84 -20.11 -72.71
N PRO A 32 -40.26 -19.17 -73.47
CA PRO A 32 -39.38 -19.49 -74.58
C PRO A 32 -38.03 -19.99 -74.06
N GLY A 33 -37.50 -21.08 -74.62
CA GLY A 33 -36.19 -21.62 -74.20
C GLY A 33 -36.08 -23.14 -74.31
N SER A 34 -35.07 -23.69 -73.62
CA SER A 34 -34.74 -25.12 -73.63
C SER A 34 -35.92 -25.98 -73.17
N VAL A 35 -36.25 -26.99 -73.98
CA VAL A 35 -37.27 -28.00 -73.67
C VAL A 35 -36.69 -29.21 -72.93
N LEU A 36 -35.37 -29.27 -72.77
CA LEU A 36 -34.71 -30.34 -72.02
C LEU A 36 -35.01 -30.16 -70.52
N PRO A 37 -35.51 -31.21 -69.83
CA PRO A 37 -35.65 -31.19 -68.39
C PRO A 37 -34.30 -30.96 -67.68
N ASN A 38 -34.35 -30.37 -66.50
CA ASN A 38 -33.20 -30.30 -65.61
C ASN A 38 -32.77 -31.73 -65.23
N LYS A 39 -31.51 -32.08 -65.52
CA LYS A 39 -30.95 -33.43 -65.29
C LYS A 39 -31.05 -33.91 -63.85
N ASP A 40 -31.15 -32.99 -62.89
CA ASP A 40 -31.20 -33.25 -61.45
C ASP A 40 -32.64 -33.26 -60.92
N ALA A 41 -33.65 -32.99 -61.76
CA ALA A 41 -35.06 -32.97 -61.37
C ALA A 41 -35.77 -34.27 -61.78
N LEU A 42 -36.44 -34.92 -60.82
CA LEU A 42 -37.36 -36.01 -61.11
C LEU A 42 -38.68 -35.50 -61.71
N LEU A 43 -39.10 -34.29 -61.32
CA LEU A 43 -40.26 -33.58 -61.85
C LEU A 43 -39.92 -32.09 -61.95
N GLU A 44 -40.09 -31.52 -63.14
CA GLU A 44 -39.98 -30.08 -63.39
C GLU A 44 -41.32 -29.56 -63.90
N LEU A 45 -41.84 -28.50 -63.28
CA LEU A 45 -43.04 -27.79 -63.70
C LEU A 45 -42.62 -26.39 -64.19
N GLU A 46 -42.84 -26.10 -65.47
CA GLU A 46 -42.45 -24.83 -66.07
C GLU A 46 -43.67 -24.10 -66.64
N SER A 47 -43.98 -22.93 -66.09
CA SER A 47 -44.99 -22.00 -66.59
C SER A 47 -44.70 -20.59 -66.06
N ASN A 48 -44.96 -19.56 -66.87
CA ASN A 48 -44.89 -18.16 -66.47
C ASN A 48 -46.13 -17.68 -65.68
N ASN A 49 -47.20 -18.49 -65.66
CA ASN A 49 -48.49 -18.04 -65.10
C ASN A 49 -49.30 -19.15 -64.40
N LYS A 50 -48.72 -20.34 -64.20
CA LYS A 50 -49.33 -21.44 -63.43
C LYS A 50 -48.36 -21.91 -62.36
N GLY A 51 -48.91 -22.46 -61.29
CA GLY A 51 -48.15 -23.05 -60.19
C GLY A 51 -48.56 -24.50 -59.91
N LEU A 52 -47.92 -25.10 -58.91
CA LEU A 52 -48.34 -26.38 -58.36
C LEU A 52 -49.47 -26.17 -57.35
N LEU A 53 -50.61 -26.81 -57.60
CA LEU A 53 -51.69 -26.86 -56.63
C LEU A 53 -51.53 -28.11 -55.75
N PHE A 54 -51.06 -27.92 -54.51
CA PHE A 54 -50.93 -29.01 -53.55
C PHE A 54 -52.28 -29.66 -53.20
N THR A 55 -52.23 -30.93 -52.83
CA THR A 55 -53.39 -31.66 -52.32
C THR A 55 -53.97 -30.92 -51.11
N ARG A 56 -55.26 -30.59 -51.17
CA ARG A 56 -55.97 -29.94 -50.09
C ARG A 56 -56.40 -30.97 -49.06
N VAL A 57 -55.99 -30.75 -47.82
CA VAL A 57 -56.34 -31.62 -46.69
C VAL A 57 -56.88 -30.78 -45.54
N GLN A 58 -57.62 -31.42 -44.63
CA GLN A 58 -58.05 -30.82 -43.37
C GLN A 58 -57.20 -31.40 -42.25
N LEU A 59 -56.11 -30.72 -41.89
CA LEU A 59 -55.32 -31.09 -40.73
C LEU A 59 -56.10 -30.74 -39.45
N ARG A 60 -55.91 -31.54 -38.40
CA ARG A 60 -56.55 -31.30 -37.10
C ARG A 60 -55.61 -30.70 -36.09
N ARG A 61 -54.36 -31.17 -36.07
CA ARG A 61 -53.27 -30.73 -35.22
C ARG A 61 -51.95 -30.97 -35.95
N ALA A 62 -50.90 -30.23 -35.62
CA ALA A 62 -49.60 -30.40 -36.27
C ALA A 62 -48.95 -31.74 -35.92
N ASP A 63 -49.16 -32.26 -34.71
CA ASP A 63 -48.60 -33.52 -34.22
C ASP A 63 -49.41 -34.77 -34.63
N ASP A 64 -50.52 -34.60 -35.35
CA ASP A 64 -51.33 -35.69 -35.88
C ASP A 64 -50.90 -36.06 -37.30
N ALA A 65 -50.55 -37.33 -37.52
CA ALA A 65 -50.18 -37.83 -38.84
C ALA A 65 -51.35 -37.79 -39.84
N ALA A 66 -52.59 -37.77 -39.35
CA ALA A 66 -53.77 -37.74 -40.18
C ALA A 66 -53.71 -36.59 -41.21
N PRO A 67 -54.14 -36.83 -42.46
CA PRO A 67 -54.86 -38.00 -42.96
C PRO A 67 -53.97 -39.21 -43.31
N LEU A 68 -52.66 -39.13 -43.08
CA LEU A 68 -51.76 -40.26 -43.30
C LEU A 68 -51.84 -41.25 -42.12
N SER A 69 -51.49 -42.51 -42.37
CA SER A 69 -51.39 -43.52 -41.29
C SER A 69 -50.16 -43.32 -40.38
N GLN A 70 -49.19 -42.52 -40.81
CA GLN A 70 -47.98 -42.12 -40.08
C GLN A 70 -47.32 -40.90 -40.76
N HIS A 71 -46.50 -40.15 -40.04
CA HIS A 71 -45.75 -39.04 -40.61
C HIS A 71 -44.77 -39.51 -41.71
N ARG A 72 -44.62 -38.69 -42.76
CA ARG A 72 -43.82 -38.99 -43.94
C ARG A 72 -42.95 -37.78 -44.25
N LEU A 73 -41.65 -37.88 -43.96
CA LEU A 73 -40.69 -36.81 -44.19
C LEU A 73 -40.77 -36.29 -45.64
N GLY A 74 -40.85 -34.97 -45.80
CA GLY A 74 -40.89 -34.28 -47.09
C GLY A 74 -42.27 -34.22 -47.75
N MET A 75 -43.31 -34.85 -47.19
CA MET A 75 -44.67 -34.74 -47.74
C MET A 75 -45.17 -33.30 -47.63
N MET A 76 -45.74 -32.75 -48.71
CA MET A 76 -46.29 -31.39 -48.74
C MET A 76 -47.78 -31.39 -49.09
N VAL A 77 -48.56 -30.57 -48.37
CA VAL A 77 -50.00 -30.43 -48.54
C VAL A 77 -50.43 -28.98 -48.32
N TYR A 78 -51.60 -28.62 -48.81
CA TYR A 78 -52.27 -27.37 -48.42
C TYR A 78 -53.33 -27.68 -47.37
N ASN A 79 -53.14 -27.22 -46.14
CA ASN A 79 -54.17 -27.29 -45.10
C ASN A 79 -55.27 -26.27 -45.38
N THR A 80 -56.52 -26.68 -45.21
CA THR A 80 -57.72 -25.84 -45.38
C THR A 80 -58.45 -25.55 -44.08
N ALA A 81 -58.04 -26.19 -42.98
CA ALA A 81 -58.73 -26.11 -41.70
C ALA A 81 -58.05 -25.09 -40.77
N THR A 82 -58.86 -24.37 -39.99
CA THR A 82 -58.41 -23.60 -38.83
C THR A 82 -58.84 -24.37 -37.58
N ILE A 83 -57.99 -25.28 -37.11
CA ILE A 83 -58.30 -26.19 -36.00
C ILE A 83 -57.05 -26.32 -35.12
N ASN A 84 -57.20 -26.14 -33.80
CA ASN A 84 -56.09 -26.20 -32.84
C ASN A 84 -54.90 -25.31 -33.26
N ASP A 85 -53.74 -25.91 -33.51
CA ASP A 85 -52.47 -25.27 -33.86
C ASP A 85 -52.22 -25.23 -35.38
N VAL A 86 -53.19 -25.63 -36.21
CA VAL A 86 -53.10 -25.54 -37.67
C VAL A 86 -54.05 -24.49 -38.23
N VAL A 87 -53.53 -23.77 -39.23
CA VAL A 87 -54.23 -22.71 -39.96
C VAL A 87 -54.15 -23.00 -41.47
N PRO A 88 -54.99 -22.41 -42.32
CA PRO A 88 -54.88 -22.57 -43.76
C PRO A 88 -53.50 -22.15 -44.28
N GLY A 89 -52.83 -23.01 -45.04
CA GLY A 89 -51.46 -22.77 -45.48
C GLY A 89 -50.77 -24.01 -46.05
N ILE A 90 -49.57 -23.83 -46.59
CA ILE A 90 -48.74 -24.93 -47.06
C ILE A 90 -48.02 -25.55 -45.86
N TYR A 91 -48.16 -26.85 -45.68
CA TYR A 91 -47.44 -27.61 -44.65
C TYR A 91 -46.53 -28.62 -45.32
N TYR A 92 -45.32 -28.79 -44.78
CA TYR A 92 -44.53 -29.97 -45.03
C TYR A 92 -44.44 -30.84 -43.78
N ASN A 93 -44.29 -32.13 -43.96
CA ASN A 93 -44.13 -33.08 -42.88
C ASN A 93 -42.64 -33.30 -42.63
N ASN A 94 -42.16 -33.05 -41.41
CA ASN A 94 -40.75 -33.21 -41.06
C ASN A 94 -40.40 -34.64 -40.58
N GLY A 95 -41.29 -35.61 -40.80
CA GLY A 95 -41.17 -36.98 -40.32
C GLY A 95 -41.74 -37.21 -38.91
N SER A 96 -42.08 -36.15 -38.18
CA SER A 96 -42.70 -36.25 -36.83
C SER A 96 -43.92 -35.36 -36.64
N ARG A 97 -44.07 -34.29 -37.42
CA ARG A 97 -45.20 -33.36 -37.38
C ARG A 97 -45.38 -32.62 -38.71
N TRP A 98 -46.53 -32.00 -38.89
CA TRP A 98 -46.78 -30.99 -39.91
C TRP A 98 -46.18 -29.66 -39.47
N VAL A 99 -45.36 -29.06 -40.32
CA VAL A 99 -44.73 -27.76 -40.09
C VAL A 99 -45.29 -26.79 -41.12
N LEU A 100 -45.88 -25.69 -40.63
CA LEU A 100 -46.36 -24.62 -41.49
C LEU A 100 -45.15 -24.00 -42.19
N VAL A 101 -45.21 -23.91 -43.51
CA VAL A 101 -44.29 -23.07 -44.29
C VAL A 101 -44.80 -21.64 -44.11
N ALA A 102 -44.42 -21.02 -43.00
CA ALA A 102 -44.83 -19.65 -42.68
C ALA A 102 -44.35 -18.68 -43.76
N ALA A 103 -45.16 -17.67 -44.05
CA ALA A 103 -44.72 -16.54 -44.85
C ALA A 103 -43.67 -15.75 -44.06
N ILE A 104 -42.74 -15.15 -44.78
CA ILE A 104 -41.65 -14.30 -44.26
C ILE A 104 -42.20 -13.05 -43.52
N ASP A 105 -43.51 -12.78 -43.63
CA ASP A 105 -44.20 -11.62 -43.05
C ASP A 105 -44.41 -11.71 -41.52
N ASP A 106 -44.26 -12.89 -40.92
CA ASP A 106 -44.37 -13.09 -39.45
C ASP A 106 -43.05 -12.90 -38.69
N ILE A 107 -41.92 -12.75 -39.40
CA ILE A 107 -40.65 -12.35 -38.77
C ILE A 107 -40.64 -10.83 -38.74
N LYS A 108 -41.05 -10.23 -37.62
CA LYS A 108 -40.88 -8.79 -37.38
C LYS A 108 -39.41 -8.52 -37.01
N PRO A 109 -38.58 -7.91 -37.88
CA PRO A 109 -37.18 -7.68 -37.58
C PRO A 109 -37.01 -6.62 -36.49
N ILE A 110 -36.01 -6.81 -35.63
CA ILE A 110 -35.51 -5.77 -34.73
C ILE A 110 -34.40 -5.01 -35.47
N ASN A 111 -34.53 -3.70 -35.58
CA ASN A 111 -33.55 -2.82 -36.21
C ASN A 111 -32.85 -1.96 -35.16
N TYR A 112 -31.55 -1.71 -35.35
CA TYR A 112 -30.77 -0.80 -34.52
C TYR A 112 -30.19 0.32 -35.37
N ASP A 113 -30.48 1.57 -35.01
CA ASP A 113 -29.84 2.76 -35.58
C ASP A 113 -28.71 3.22 -34.65
N SER A 114 -27.46 3.02 -35.07
CA SER A 114 -26.28 3.39 -34.28
C SER A 114 -26.00 4.88 -34.21
N VAL A 115 -26.63 5.71 -35.05
CA VAL A 115 -26.48 7.17 -35.02
C VAL A 115 -27.46 7.78 -34.02
N ARG A 116 -28.69 7.24 -33.96
CA ARG A 116 -29.74 7.67 -33.03
C ARG A 116 -29.78 6.88 -31.73
N TYR A 117 -29.02 5.79 -31.63
CA TYR A 117 -29.06 4.83 -30.53
C TYR A 117 -30.47 4.24 -30.29
N GLU A 118 -31.23 4.04 -31.37
CA GLU A 118 -32.62 3.61 -31.31
C GLU A 118 -32.77 2.14 -31.72
N LEU A 119 -33.42 1.34 -30.86
CA LEU A 119 -33.95 0.03 -31.22
C LEU A 119 -35.38 0.19 -31.72
N THR A 120 -35.68 -0.32 -32.91
CA THR A 120 -37.02 -0.27 -33.52
C THR A 120 -37.52 -1.67 -33.84
N PHE A 121 -38.76 -1.97 -33.43
CA PHE A 121 -39.44 -3.22 -33.76
C PHE A 121 -40.94 -3.01 -33.92
N VAL A 122 -41.62 -3.94 -34.59
CA VAL A 122 -43.08 -3.95 -34.72
C VAL A 122 -43.66 -4.91 -33.69
N ASP A 123 -44.58 -4.44 -32.85
CA ASP A 123 -45.23 -5.26 -31.83
C ASP A 123 -46.32 -6.18 -32.40
N GLY A 124 -46.94 -6.99 -31.53
CA GLY A 124 -48.01 -7.93 -31.92
C GLY A 124 -49.31 -7.27 -32.40
N ASN A 125 -49.43 -5.94 -32.34
CA ASN A 125 -50.55 -5.16 -32.88
C ASN A 125 -50.15 -4.40 -34.15
N ASP A 126 -49.05 -4.79 -34.80
CA ASP A 126 -48.48 -4.14 -35.97
C ASP A 126 -48.07 -2.67 -35.75
N LYS A 127 -47.78 -2.27 -34.51
CA LYS A 127 -47.32 -0.92 -34.19
C LYS A 127 -45.80 -0.88 -34.01
N THR A 128 -45.16 0.12 -34.63
CA THR A 128 -43.74 0.39 -34.42
C THR A 128 -43.47 0.94 -33.02
N GLN A 129 -42.55 0.30 -32.31
CA GLN A 129 -42.02 0.70 -31.02
C GLN A 129 -40.58 1.17 -31.21
N VAL A 130 -40.22 2.26 -30.52
CA VAL A 130 -38.87 2.84 -30.54
C VAL A 130 -38.38 2.92 -29.11
N ILE A 131 -37.19 2.37 -28.87
CA ILE A 131 -36.49 2.45 -27.58
C ILE A 131 -35.21 3.23 -27.82
N ASN A 132 -35.10 4.42 -27.23
CA ASN A 132 -33.86 5.20 -27.24
C ASN A 132 -32.95 4.69 -26.12
N LEU A 133 -31.81 4.11 -26.50
CA LEU A 133 -30.85 3.54 -25.55
C LEU A 133 -30.05 4.61 -24.80
N GLU A 134 -29.81 5.77 -25.41
CA GLU A 134 -29.12 6.88 -24.74
C GLU A 134 -29.95 7.40 -23.57
N ASP A 135 -31.26 7.61 -23.77
CA ASP A 135 -32.18 8.03 -22.73
C ASP A 135 -32.31 6.96 -21.63
N ALA A 136 -32.39 5.69 -22.02
CA ALA A 136 -32.49 4.57 -21.08
C ALA A 136 -31.23 4.45 -20.20
N VAL A 137 -30.05 4.68 -20.78
CA VAL A 137 -28.78 4.68 -20.03
C VAL A 137 -28.71 5.88 -19.10
N LYS A 138 -28.97 7.09 -19.59
CA LYS A 138 -28.96 8.31 -18.75
C LYS A 138 -29.93 8.26 -17.58
N ALA A 139 -31.08 7.62 -17.76
CA ALA A 139 -32.05 7.43 -16.69
C ALA A 139 -31.56 6.51 -15.55
N LEU A 140 -30.50 5.72 -15.79
CA LEU A 140 -29.91 4.78 -14.85
C LEU A 140 -28.47 5.13 -14.45
N GLU A 141 -27.88 6.16 -15.05
CA GLU A 141 -26.57 6.67 -14.65
C GLU A 141 -26.67 7.33 -13.28
N THR A 142 -25.77 6.93 -12.37
CA THR A 142 -25.57 7.58 -11.08
C THR A 142 -24.48 8.65 -11.22
N VAL A 143 -24.72 9.84 -10.69
CA VAL A 143 -23.72 10.92 -10.75
C VAL A 143 -22.65 10.64 -9.69
N THR A 144 -21.43 10.29 -10.07
CA THR A 144 -20.29 10.25 -9.15
C THR A 144 -19.27 11.29 -9.57
N ALA A 145 -18.95 12.25 -8.70
CA ALA A 145 -17.96 13.27 -8.98
C ALA A 145 -17.03 13.48 -7.79
N LEU A 146 -15.75 13.72 -8.05
CA LEU A 146 -14.74 14.05 -7.04
C LEU A 146 -13.98 15.29 -7.49
N GLY A 147 -14.03 16.36 -6.70
CA GLY A 147 -13.35 17.62 -6.96
C GLY A 147 -12.44 17.98 -5.79
N TYR A 148 -11.23 18.45 -6.11
CA TYR A 148 -10.30 18.99 -5.12
C TYR A 148 -10.03 20.46 -5.42
N ASN A 149 -10.26 21.33 -4.44
CA ASN A 149 -9.91 22.74 -4.54
C ASN A 149 -8.54 22.99 -3.88
N PRO A 150 -7.48 23.22 -4.67
CA PRO A 150 -6.14 23.41 -4.13
C PRO A 150 -5.94 24.73 -3.39
N ALA A 151 -6.81 25.72 -3.59
CA ALA A 151 -6.72 27.02 -2.92
C ALA A 151 -7.31 26.98 -1.51
N THR A 152 -8.38 26.21 -1.32
CA THR A 152 -9.04 26.05 -0.01
C THR A 152 -8.69 24.74 0.67
N HIS A 153 -7.96 23.84 0.01
CA HIS A 153 -7.67 22.47 0.45
C HIS A 153 -8.93 21.68 0.85
N VAL A 154 -10.01 21.85 0.09
CA VAL A 154 -11.28 21.16 0.31
C VAL A 154 -11.47 20.09 -0.75
N LEU A 155 -11.95 18.91 -0.33
CA LEU A 155 -12.38 17.82 -1.20
C LEU A 155 -13.92 17.75 -1.20
N ASP A 156 -14.52 17.88 -2.37
CA ASP A 156 -15.96 17.74 -2.59
C ASP A 156 -16.24 16.45 -3.36
N TYR A 157 -17.09 15.59 -2.81
CA TYR A 157 -17.53 14.33 -3.40
C TYR A 157 -19.05 14.37 -3.59
N ILE A 158 -19.54 14.02 -4.77
CA ILE A 158 -20.96 13.81 -5.04
C ILE A 158 -21.18 12.30 -5.17
N ASP A 159 -22.01 11.75 -4.29
CA ASP A 159 -22.36 10.32 -4.29
C ASP A 159 -23.41 9.96 -5.35
N GLU A 160 -23.65 8.66 -5.50
CA GLU A 160 -24.56 8.09 -6.49
C GLU A 160 -26.01 8.59 -6.35
N ASP A 161 -26.40 9.07 -5.17
CA ASP A 161 -27.71 9.66 -4.87
C ASP A 161 -27.75 11.17 -5.17
N GLY A 162 -26.63 11.74 -5.64
CA GLY A 162 -26.47 13.16 -5.94
C GLY A 162 -26.22 14.04 -4.71
N VAL A 163 -25.90 13.44 -3.56
CA VAL A 163 -25.62 14.17 -2.31
C VAL A 163 -24.16 14.60 -2.29
N ALA A 164 -23.92 15.86 -1.99
CA ALA A 164 -22.58 16.41 -1.83
C ALA A 164 -22.04 16.17 -0.41
N HIS A 165 -20.81 15.66 -0.34
CA HIS A 165 -20.00 15.46 0.85
C HIS A 165 -18.75 16.33 0.75
N THR A 166 -18.53 17.18 1.75
CA THR A 166 -17.40 18.12 1.77
C THR A 166 -16.45 17.74 2.90
N PHE A 167 -15.17 17.62 2.59
CA PHE A 167 -14.09 17.33 3.52
C PHE A 167 -13.07 18.45 3.50
N ASP A 168 -12.96 19.19 4.60
CA ASP A 168 -11.92 20.21 4.78
C ASP A 168 -10.63 19.53 5.24
N LEU A 169 -9.54 19.71 4.47
CA LEU A 169 -8.23 19.14 4.79
C LEU A 169 -7.33 20.12 5.57
N ASN A 170 -7.80 21.35 5.84
CA ASN A 170 -7.10 22.33 6.68
C ASN A 170 -7.49 22.26 8.16
N VAL A 171 -8.15 21.18 8.57
CA VAL A 171 -8.64 21.07 9.94
C VAL A 171 -7.51 20.82 10.95
N GLY A 172 -7.60 21.52 12.08
CA GLY A 172 -6.67 21.45 13.20
C GLY A 172 -5.85 22.73 13.40
N GLU A 173 -5.20 22.83 14.56
CA GLU A 173 -4.37 23.97 14.96
C GLU A 173 -2.97 23.49 15.36
N LEU A 174 -1.95 24.30 15.09
CA LEU A 174 -0.59 24.06 15.53
C LEU A 174 -0.12 25.22 16.41
N ALA A 175 0.13 24.94 17.69
CA ALA A 175 0.55 25.92 18.67
C ALA A 175 1.96 25.61 19.18
N TYR A 176 2.83 26.62 19.23
CA TYR A 176 4.14 26.54 19.87
C TYR A 176 4.07 27.11 21.29
N ASN A 177 4.64 26.39 22.25
CA ASN A 177 4.80 26.86 23.62
C ASN A 177 6.29 27.08 23.90
N ASP A 178 6.68 28.34 24.07
CA ASP A 178 8.05 28.78 24.28
C ASP A 178 8.60 28.43 25.67
N THR A 179 7.73 28.26 26.65
CA THR A 179 8.09 27.99 28.04
C THR A 179 8.55 26.55 28.21
N ASN A 180 7.93 25.61 27.51
CA ASN A 180 8.27 24.18 27.58
C ASN A 180 8.87 23.64 26.27
N ASN A 181 9.12 24.50 25.28
CA ASN A 181 9.66 24.16 23.96
C ASN A 181 8.91 22.99 23.28
N THR A 182 7.58 23.03 23.30
CA THR A 182 6.74 22.00 22.68
C THR A 182 5.89 22.56 21.55
N LEU A 183 5.62 21.71 20.57
CA LEU A 183 4.64 21.94 19.53
C LEU A 183 3.39 21.11 19.85
N THR A 184 2.21 21.71 19.85
CA THR A 184 0.94 20.99 20.06
C THR A 184 0.11 21.08 18.78
N TYR A 185 -0.16 19.92 18.18
CA TYR A 185 -1.15 19.80 17.12
C TYR A 185 -2.49 19.42 17.74
N THR A 186 -3.55 20.15 17.43
CA THR A 186 -4.91 19.83 17.87
C THR A 186 -5.73 19.46 16.65
N ASP A 187 -6.33 18.27 16.63
CA ASP A 187 -7.17 17.82 15.51
C ASP A 187 -8.56 18.47 15.49
N GLN A 188 -9.38 18.11 14.50
CA GLN A 188 -10.74 18.63 14.31
C GLN A 188 -11.71 18.26 15.45
N GLU A 189 -11.43 17.16 16.18
CA GLU A 189 -12.16 16.74 17.36
C GLU A 189 -11.69 17.43 18.65
N ASN A 190 -10.77 18.41 18.54
CA ASN A 190 -10.11 19.10 19.65
C ASN A 190 -9.21 18.19 20.51
N THR A 191 -8.61 17.15 19.91
CA THR A 191 -7.67 16.25 20.58
C THR A 191 -6.24 16.75 20.37
N PRO A 192 -5.53 17.19 21.44
CA PRO A 192 -4.16 17.66 21.32
C PRO A 192 -3.14 16.51 21.33
N VAL A 193 -2.14 16.62 20.46
CA VAL A 193 -0.94 15.79 20.39
C VAL A 193 0.26 16.69 20.59
N THR A 194 1.01 16.48 21.67
CA THR A 194 2.21 17.26 22.00
C THR A 194 3.46 16.59 21.45
N ILE A 195 4.28 17.35 20.76
CA ILE A 195 5.58 16.98 20.20
C ILE A 195 6.65 17.80 20.93
N PRO A 196 7.47 17.18 21.78
CA PRO A 196 8.59 17.88 22.41
C PRO A 196 9.64 18.22 21.34
N LEU A 197 10.07 19.49 21.27
CA LEU A 197 11.14 19.91 20.39
C LEU A 197 12.43 19.95 21.21
N ASN A 198 13.29 18.94 21.03
CA ASN A 198 14.66 18.88 21.54
C ASN A 198 14.84 19.47 22.95
N ASN A 199 14.40 18.75 23.99
CA ASN A 199 14.62 19.15 25.38
C ASN A 199 16.08 18.92 25.80
N THR A 200 17.07 19.44 25.07
CA THR A 200 18.46 19.37 25.55
C THR A 200 18.63 20.41 26.65
N SER A 201 18.67 19.94 27.90
CA SER A 201 19.06 20.75 29.05
C SER A 201 20.42 20.30 29.54
N LEU A 202 21.21 21.22 30.09
CA LEU A 202 22.47 20.93 30.78
C LEU A 202 22.46 21.74 32.08
N SER A 203 22.63 21.06 33.21
CA SER A 203 22.70 21.67 34.53
C SER A 203 23.80 21.04 35.37
N TYR A 204 24.37 21.83 36.28
CA TYR A 204 25.37 21.39 37.24
C TYR A 204 24.89 21.80 38.63
N ASP A 205 24.84 20.84 39.56
CA ASP A 205 24.58 21.12 40.97
C ASP A 205 25.91 21.20 41.74
N PRO A 206 26.31 22.39 42.21
CA PRO A 206 27.56 22.56 42.93
C PRO A 206 27.56 21.92 44.33
N VAL A 207 26.39 21.56 44.88
CA VAL A 207 26.29 20.90 46.20
C VAL A 207 26.51 19.40 46.08
N SER A 208 25.87 18.76 45.09
CA SER A 208 26.02 17.32 44.85
C SER A 208 27.16 16.95 43.91
N GLY A 209 27.73 17.90 43.16
CA GLY A 209 28.80 17.63 42.19
C GLY A 209 28.34 16.97 40.90
N VAL A 210 27.03 16.83 40.70
CA VAL A 210 26.44 16.12 39.56
C VAL A 210 26.18 17.08 38.39
N LEU A 211 26.64 16.68 37.20
CA LEU A 211 26.24 17.25 35.93
C LEU A 211 25.09 16.42 35.36
N ALA A 212 23.95 17.06 35.13
CA ALA A 212 22.79 16.42 34.54
C ALA A 212 22.51 17.02 33.15
N TYR A 213 22.18 16.19 32.19
CA TYR A 213 21.73 16.64 30.88
C TYR A 213 20.62 15.76 30.33
N VAL A 214 19.78 16.32 29.47
CA VAL A 214 18.74 15.55 28.77
C VAL A 214 19.20 15.33 27.34
N ASN A 215 19.31 14.06 26.92
CA ASN A 215 19.80 13.70 25.60
C ASN A 215 18.75 13.97 24.50
N THR A 216 19.12 13.73 23.23
CA THR A 216 18.24 13.96 22.07
C THR A 216 16.98 13.10 22.03
N LEU A 217 16.90 12.07 22.89
CA LEU A 217 15.72 11.21 23.07
C LEU A 217 14.85 11.64 24.27
N GLY A 218 15.20 12.73 24.95
CA GLY A 218 14.47 13.23 26.12
C GLY A 218 14.77 12.47 27.42
N VAL A 219 15.84 11.66 27.46
CA VAL A 219 16.24 10.91 28.65
C VAL A 219 17.25 11.71 29.47
N LEU A 220 17.04 11.77 30.79
CA LEU A 220 17.99 12.38 31.74
C LEU A 220 19.20 11.46 31.92
N GLU A 221 20.39 12.01 31.72
CA GLU A 221 21.67 11.38 31.99
C GLU A 221 22.43 12.21 33.02
N GLU A 222 23.05 11.53 33.98
CA GLU A 222 23.76 12.14 35.11
C GLU A 222 25.21 11.66 35.14
N PHE A 223 26.11 12.59 35.46
CA PHE A 223 27.53 12.34 35.59
C PHE A 223 28.04 12.97 36.88
N ASP A 224 28.45 12.13 37.82
CA ASP A 224 29.00 12.56 39.10
C ASP A 224 30.50 12.87 38.95
N PHE A 225 30.88 14.13 39.21
CA PHE A 225 32.28 14.54 39.14
C PHE A 225 33.09 14.19 40.39
N SER A 226 32.47 13.70 41.48
CA SER A 226 33.14 13.42 42.76
C SER A 226 34.36 12.52 42.58
N ASP A 227 34.23 11.43 41.80
CA ASP A 227 35.33 10.51 41.51
C ASP A 227 36.50 11.17 40.75
N ILE A 228 36.22 12.17 39.91
CA ILE A 228 37.24 12.90 39.14
C ILE A 228 37.92 13.94 40.02
N VAL A 229 37.15 14.64 40.85
CA VAL A 229 37.66 15.64 41.78
C VAL A 229 38.59 14.96 42.78
N ASP A 230 38.14 13.88 43.43
CA ASP A 230 38.94 13.10 44.39
C ASP A 230 40.27 12.59 43.78
N ARG A 231 40.27 12.25 42.49
CA ARG A 231 41.47 11.78 41.78
C ARG A 231 42.43 12.91 41.41
N LEU A 232 41.95 14.14 41.25
CA LEU A 232 42.75 15.30 40.82
C LEU A 232 43.14 16.22 41.96
N GLU A 233 42.54 16.07 43.15
CA GLU A 233 42.94 16.83 44.33
C GLU A 233 44.38 16.49 44.76
N THR A 234 45.22 17.51 44.84
CA THR A 234 46.58 17.41 45.38
C THR A 234 46.59 17.96 46.80
N VAL A 235 46.79 17.08 47.78
CA VAL A 235 46.86 17.48 49.20
C VAL A 235 48.21 18.13 49.46
N THR A 236 48.22 19.40 49.88
CA THR A 236 49.38 20.07 50.48
C THR A 236 49.02 20.51 51.89
N THR A 237 49.71 19.98 52.89
CA THR A 237 49.50 20.39 54.30
C THR A 237 50.81 20.79 54.92
N LEU A 238 50.79 21.86 55.71
CA LEU A 238 51.92 22.31 56.53
C LEU A 238 51.45 22.40 57.98
N SER A 239 52.18 21.76 58.89
CA SER A 239 51.86 21.76 60.32
C SER A 239 53.11 21.98 61.16
N TYR A 240 52.94 22.59 62.33
CA TYR A 240 54.01 22.84 63.29
C TYR A 240 53.65 22.15 64.60
N ASP A 241 54.55 21.31 65.09
CA ASP A 241 54.48 20.70 66.41
C ASP A 241 55.27 21.57 67.40
N ALA A 242 54.55 22.17 68.34
CA ALA A 242 55.14 23.05 69.35
C ALA A 242 55.90 22.30 70.45
N ASP A 243 55.59 21.02 70.68
CA ASP A 243 56.24 20.19 71.70
C ASP A 243 57.57 19.63 71.18
N THR A 244 57.63 19.30 69.89
CA THR A 244 58.85 18.79 69.24
C THR A 244 59.58 19.83 68.39
N HIS A 245 59.08 21.07 68.36
CA HIS A 245 59.60 22.18 67.53
C HIS A 245 59.84 21.79 66.07
N GLN A 246 58.96 20.96 65.48
CA GLN A 246 59.11 20.45 64.11
C GLN A 246 58.09 21.03 63.15
N LEU A 247 58.53 21.35 61.94
CA LEU A 247 57.68 21.64 60.79
C LEU A 247 57.48 20.36 59.97
N THR A 248 56.23 19.95 59.76
CA THR A 248 55.86 18.81 58.92
C THR A 248 55.09 19.28 57.69
N TYR A 249 55.59 18.94 56.51
CA TYR A 249 55.01 19.23 55.21
C TYR A 249 54.61 17.93 54.51
N ILE A 250 53.40 17.83 53.95
CA ILE A 250 53.01 16.72 53.07
C ILE A 250 52.87 17.29 51.66
N ASP A 251 53.60 16.71 50.71
CA ASP A 251 53.58 17.15 49.31
C ASP A 251 52.42 16.52 48.51
N GLU A 252 52.26 16.97 47.25
CA GLU A 252 51.20 16.54 46.34
C GLU A 252 51.24 15.03 46.03
N ASN A 253 52.37 14.37 46.26
CA ASN A 253 52.55 12.93 46.11
C ASN A 253 52.27 12.17 47.43
N LYS A 254 51.75 12.86 48.45
CA LYS A 254 51.48 12.34 49.79
C LYS A 254 52.76 11.94 50.54
N VAL A 255 53.92 12.49 50.17
CA VAL A 255 55.19 12.26 50.87
C VAL A 255 55.33 13.26 52.00
N THR A 256 55.67 12.77 53.20
CA THR A 256 55.87 13.59 54.39
C THR A 256 57.34 14.02 54.50
N HIS A 257 57.55 15.32 54.68
CA HIS A 257 58.85 15.97 54.92
C HIS A 257 58.82 16.61 56.30
N THR A 258 59.88 16.41 57.09
CA THR A 258 60.00 16.94 58.46
C THR A 258 61.28 17.76 58.61
N PHE A 259 61.16 18.94 59.20
CA PHE A 259 62.26 19.86 59.48
C PHE A 259 62.24 20.20 60.97
N SER A 260 63.34 19.92 61.68
CA SER A 260 63.50 20.35 63.07
C SER A 260 63.86 21.83 63.11
N LEU A 261 63.26 22.61 64.01
CA LEU A 261 63.61 24.00 64.25
C LEU A 261 64.60 24.18 65.42
N ASP A 262 64.96 23.08 66.10
CA ASP A 262 66.00 23.08 67.14
C ASP A 262 67.39 23.13 66.50
N ALA A 263 67.77 24.31 66.00
CA ALA A 263 69.08 24.55 65.40
C ALA A 263 70.14 24.83 66.48
N GLY A 264 70.91 23.80 66.81
CA GLY A 264 72.18 23.90 67.56
C GLY A 264 72.08 23.81 69.09
N ARG A 265 73.22 23.51 69.73
CA ARG A 265 73.37 23.34 71.19
C ARG A 265 74.45 24.26 71.74
N LEU A 266 74.22 24.86 72.89
CA LEU A 266 75.26 25.55 73.68
C LEU A 266 75.72 24.66 74.84
N ALA A 267 77.02 24.52 75.02
CA ALA A 267 77.63 23.78 76.13
C ALA A 267 78.73 24.62 76.80
N TYR A 268 78.76 24.65 78.14
CA TYR A 268 79.78 25.35 78.92
C TYR A 268 80.71 24.37 79.61
N ASP A 269 82.02 24.53 79.40
CA ASP A 269 83.05 23.79 80.12
C ASP A 269 83.65 24.68 81.23
N LYS A 270 83.36 24.30 82.48
CA LYS A 270 83.85 24.99 83.68
C LYS A 270 85.36 24.88 83.87
N ALA A 271 86.00 23.80 83.39
CA ALA A 271 87.43 23.60 83.57
C ALA A 271 88.25 24.53 82.67
N THR A 272 87.76 24.79 81.46
CA THR A 272 88.42 25.64 80.45
C THR A 272 87.80 27.04 80.32
N ASN A 273 86.71 27.30 81.04
CA ASN A 273 85.91 28.53 80.96
C ASN A 273 85.51 28.90 79.53
N THR A 274 85.09 27.89 78.76
CA THR A 274 84.76 28.03 77.33
C THR A 274 83.28 27.73 77.12
N LEU A 275 82.59 28.59 76.36
CA LEU A 275 81.25 28.33 75.84
C LEU A 275 81.38 27.84 74.39
N THR A 276 80.83 26.67 74.09
CA THR A 276 80.83 26.08 72.74
C THR A 276 79.43 26.10 72.17
N TYR A 277 79.27 26.73 71.02
CA TYR A 277 78.08 26.58 70.18
C TYR A 277 78.31 25.46 69.16
N THR A 278 77.47 24.44 69.16
CA THR A 278 77.42 23.40 68.13
C THR A 278 76.26 23.74 67.18
N ALA A 279 76.56 24.02 65.91
CA ALA A 279 75.54 24.23 64.88
C ALA A 279 74.83 22.90 64.49
N GLU A 280 73.75 22.99 63.73
CA GLU A 280 72.94 21.84 63.27
C GLU A 280 73.75 20.84 62.42
N ASP A 281 74.78 21.32 61.71
CA ASP A 281 75.72 20.49 60.93
C ASP A 281 76.84 19.85 61.77
N GLY A 282 76.81 20.04 63.10
CA GLY A 282 77.80 19.55 64.04
C GLY A 282 79.03 20.43 64.19
N THR A 283 79.10 21.59 63.51
CA THR A 283 80.25 22.49 63.60
C THR A 283 80.30 23.17 64.97
N GLU A 284 81.43 23.07 65.67
CA GLU A 284 81.63 23.68 66.99
C GLU A 284 82.41 24.99 66.90
N SER A 285 81.89 26.03 67.56
CA SER A 285 82.53 27.34 67.68
C SER A 285 82.79 27.65 69.16
N PRO A 286 84.02 27.41 69.67
CA PRO A 286 84.36 27.68 71.06
C PRO A 286 84.70 29.15 71.29
N TRP A 287 84.17 29.73 72.36
CA TRP A 287 84.45 31.08 72.83
C TRP A 287 85.04 31.04 74.24
N ALA A 288 86.32 31.37 74.34
CA ALA A 288 87.00 31.52 75.62
C ALA A 288 86.51 32.77 76.35
N LEU A 289 86.01 32.60 77.57
CA LEU A 289 85.56 33.71 78.40
C LEU A 289 86.75 34.26 79.19
N ASN A 290 87.16 35.50 78.92
CA ASN A 290 88.30 36.13 79.57
C ASN A 290 87.93 36.61 81.00
N ASN A 291 88.50 35.93 82.00
CA ASN A 291 88.44 36.02 83.48
C ASN A 291 87.99 37.39 84.10
N THR A 292 87.08 37.41 85.08
CA THR A 292 87.35 37.13 86.51
C THR A 292 86.19 36.41 87.21
N THR A 293 86.43 35.15 87.65
CA THR A 293 85.62 34.32 88.56
C THR A 293 84.08 34.34 88.38
N ASN A 294 83.58 33.61 87.38
CA ASN A 294 82.15 33.29 87.23
C ASN A 294 81.76 32.06 88.07
N VAL A 295 80.64 32.13 88.79
CA VAL A 295 80.16 31.05 89.69
C VAL A 295 79.16 30.12 88.99
N SER A 296 78.30 30.66 88.12
CA SER A 296 77.34 29.84 87.37
C SER A 296 76.94 30.45 86.02
N LEU A 297 76.55 29.58 85.08
CA LEU A 297 75.95 29.92 83.80
C LEU A 297 74.62 29.18 83.68
N ALA A 298 73.52 29.90 83.55
CA ALA A 298 72.19 29.32 83.39
C ALA A 298 71.43 30.00 82.25
N VAL A 299 70.53 29.25 81.61
CA VAL A 299 69.54 29.82 80.70
C VAL A 299 68.25 29.98 81.49
N ALA A 300 67.81 31.21 81.67
CA ALA A 300 66.53 31.54 82.29
C ALA A 300 65.77 32.47 81.34
N ASP A 301 64.50 32.14 81.06
CA ASP A 301 63.61 32.91 80.19
C ASP A 301 64.22 33.30 78.83
N GLY A 302 64.92 32.35 78.19
CA GLY A 302 65.54 32.55 76.88
C GLY A 302 66.74 33.51 76.87
N LYS A 303 67.28 33.88 78.03
CA LYS A 303 68.49 34.70 78.17
C LYS A 303 69.60 33.91 78.85
N LEU A 304 70.83 34.14 78.40
CA LEU A 304 72.02 33.64 79.06
C LEU A 304 72.32 34.51 80.28
N VAL A 305 72.24 33.92 81.47
CA VAL A 305 72.54 34.60 82.74
C VAL A 305 73.92 34.16 83.19
N LEU A 306 74.80 35.14 83.36
CA LEU A 306 76.15 35.01 83.91
C LEU A 306 76.12 35.54 85.34
N THR A 307 76.45 34.70 86.32
CA THR A 307 76.59 35.11 87.72
C THR A 307 78.08 35.15 88.06
N ASP A 308 78.58 36.33 88.41
CA ASP A 308 79.94 36.49 88.88
C ASP A 308 80.08 36.09 90.37
N SER A 309 81.28 36.27 90.93
CA SER A 309 81.56 35.93 92.33
C SER A 309 80.90 36.84 93.36
N ASP A 310 80.31 37.97 92.94
CA ASP A 310 79.71 38.97 93.82
C ASP A 310 78.16 38.86 93.89
N GLY A 311 77.56 38.06 93.01
CA GLY A 311 76.13 37.67 93.05
C GLY A 311 75.26 38.34 92.01
#